data_AF-A0A1A8PD03-F1
#
_entry.id   AF-A0A1A8PD03-F1
#
_cell.length_a   1.000
_cell.length_b   1.000
_cell.length_c   1.000
_cell.angle_alpha   90.00
_cell.angle_beta   90.00
_cell.angle_gamma   90.00
#
_symmetry.space_group_name_H-M   'P 1'
#
loop_
_entity.id
_entity.type
_entity.pdbx_description
1 polymer ?
#
loop_
_entity_poly.entity_id
_entity_poly.type
_entity_poly.pdbx_seq_one_letter_code
_entity_poly.pdbx_strand_id
1 'polypeptide(L)'
;MTYQGAALGGFVLFVKAGSQPVKNLFQPVRLIFQRENKEETGTCVFWQESENQTGAGYWSTDGCHTDLSRDQFNCSCNHLSFFAVLVNPDLTLDETQEDNLSLITYFGSGLSAFFSFVSLFIYARLHRRRPEKAIGIHVQLTLALFCLHLGFLLCSFLVQQLDKVDNSWVCRGLGLFLHWSLLATCTWLALEGFHLYLLLVRVFNLYVRKYLLKLSLVG
;
A
#
# COMPACT_ATOMS: atom_id res chain seq x y z
N MET A 1 -15.71 -6.80 15.09
CA MET A 1 -14.45 -7.06 14.36
C MET A 1 -14.77 -6.96 12.89
N THR A 2 -14.26 -5.94 12.20
CA THR A 2 -14.41 -5.78 10.74
C THR A 2 -13.40 -6.68 10.05
N TYR A 3 -13.87 -7.72 9.37
CA TYR A 3 -13.01 -8.60 8.58
C TYR A 3 -12.66 -7.94 7.25
N GLN A 4 -11.38 -7.62 7.02
CA GLN A 4 -10.84 -7.28 5.70
C GLN A 4 -10.39 -8.57 5.02
N GLY A 5 -11.23 -9.14 4.17
CA GLY A 5 -10.89 -10.30 3.36
C GLY A 5 -11.38 -10.13 1.92
N ALA A 6 -10.90 -10.99 1.02
CA ALA A 6 -11.36 -11.01 -0.37
C ALA A 6 -12.55 -11.97 -0.51
N ALA A 7 -13.55 -11.58 -1.30
CA ALA A 7 -14.64 -12.47 -1.67
C ALA A 7 -14.16 -13.48 -2.72
N LEU A 8 -14.48 -14.77 -2.54
CA LEU A 8 -14.16 -15.83 -3.49
C LEU A 8 -14.64 -15.48 -4.90
N GLY A 9 -13.71 -15.35 -5.85
CA GLY A 9 -13.99 -15.00 -7.25
C GLY A 9 -14.57 -13.60 -7.48
N GLY A 10 -14.63 -12.73 -6.46
CA GLY A 10 -15.24 -11.39 -6.57
C GLY A 10 -16.76 -11.40 -6.80
N PHE A 11 -17.42 -12.55 -6.65
CA PHE A 11 -18.86 -12.70 -6.88
C PHE A 11 -19.63 -12.61 -5.55
N VAL A 12 -20.74 -11.86 -5.57
CA VAL A 12 -21.70 -11.76 -4.46
C VAL A 12 -23.03 -12.34 -4.93
N LEU A 13 -23.56 -13.31 -4.18
CA LEU A 13 -24.86 -13.91 -4.48
C LEU A 13 -25.95 -13.19 -3.69
N PHE A 14 -26.95 -12.66 -4.39
CA PHE A 14 -28.09 -12.01 -3.79
C PHE A 14 -29.33 -12.89 -3.87
N VAL A 15 -29.98 -13.12 -2.73
CA VAL A 15 -31.26 -13.82 -2.67
C VAL A 15 -32.30 -12.92 -2.02
N LYS A 16 -33.42 -12.66 -2.71
CA LYS A 16 -34.51 -11.80 -2.23
C LYS A 16 -35.85 -12.50 -2.45
N ALA A 17 -36.70 -12.47 -1.42
CA ALA A 17 -38.09 -12.87 -1.51
C ALA A 17 -38.96 -11.71 -1.01
N GLY A 18 -39.68 -11.05 -1.92
CA GLY A 18 -40.52 -9.89 -1.59
C GLY A 18 -39.75 -8.58 -1.39
N SER A 19 -40.39 -7.58 -0.79
CA SER A 19 -39.84 -6.23 -0.60
C SER A 19 -39.22 -5.98 0.77
N GLN A 20 -39.49 -6.83 1.77
CA GLN A 20 -39.00 -6.69 3.14
C GLN A 20 -37.82 -7.65 3.43
N PRO A 21 -36.90 -7.29 4.34
CA PRO A 21 -35.81 -8.17 4.74
C PRO A 21 -36.36 -9.41 5.46
N VAL A 22 -36.23 -10.57 4.84
CA VAL A 22 -36.69 -11.84 5.42
C VAL A 22 -35.60 -12.38 6.34
N LYS A 23 -35.93 -12.52 7.63
CA LYS A 23 -35.05 -13.04 8.69
C LYS A 23 -35.76 -14.16 9.45
N ASN A 24 -35.01 -15.02 10.14
CA ASN A 24 -35.51 -16.14 10.94
C ASN A 24 -36.31 -17.17 10.12
N LEU A 25 -35.79 -17.57 8.96
CA LEU A 25 -36.39 -18.65 8.19
C LEU A 25 -36.34 -19.96 8.99
N PHE A 26 -37.47 -20.67 9.05
CA PHE A 26 -37.57 -21.99 9.69
C PHE A 26 -36.73 -23.05 8.95
N GLN A 27 -36.59 -22.91 7.63
CA GLN A 27 -35.66 -23.69 6.82
C GLN A 27 -34.54 -22.75 6.32
N PRO A 28 -33.27 -22.97 6.70
CA PRO A 28 -32.17 -22.13 6.27
C PRO A 28 -31.90 -22.32 4.77
N VAL A 29 -31.49 -21.24 4.12
CA VAL A 29 -31.06 -21.26 2.72
C VAL A 29 -29.68 -21.87 2.64
N ARG A 30 -29.49 -22.82 1.72
CA ARG A 30 -28.21 -23.46 1.46
C ARG A 30 -27.60 -22.91 0.18
N LEU A 31 -26.41 -22.35 0.29
CA LEU A 31 -25.61 -21.84 -0.82
C LEU A 31 -24.33 -22.67 -0.92
N ILE A 32 -23.99 -23.07 -2.14
CA ILE A 32 -22.83 -23.92 -2.39
C ILE A 32 -21.87 -23.14 -3.29
N PHE A 33 -20.68 -22.87 -2.77
CA PHE A 33 -19.61 -22.23 -3.53
C PHE A 33 -18.53 -23.28 -3.83
N GLN A 34 -18.10 -23.35 -5.09
CA GLN A 34 -17.02 -24.24 -5.50
C GLN A 34 -15.69 -23.65 -5.05
N ARG A 35 -14.84 -24.47 -4.43
CA ARG A 35 -13.52 -24.04 -3.99
C ARG A 35 -12.53 -24.21 -5.15
N GLU A 36 -11.79 -23.15 -5.46
CA GLU A 36 -10.74 -23.20 -6.48
C GLU A 36 -9.46 -23.85 -5.94
N ASN A 37 -9.08 -23.53 -4.69
CA ASN A 37 -7.87 -24.05 -4.06
C ASN A 37 -8.16 -24.76 -2.72
N LYS A 38 -7.66 -25.99 -2.52
CA LYS A 38 -8.02 -26.84 -1.36
C LYS A 38 -7.46 -26.34 -0.02
N GLU A 39 -6.41 -25.54 -0.07
CA GLU A 39 -5.68 -25.02 1.10
C GLU A 39 -6.33 -23.75 1.68
N GLU A 40 -7.31 -23.16 0.98
CA GLU A 40 -7.98 -21.94 1.42
C GLU A 40 -9.06 -22.22 2.48
N THR A 41 -8.96 -21.56 3.63
CA THR A 41 -10.02 -21.51 4.63
C THR A 41 -10.98 -20.36 4.31
N GLY A 42 -12.28 -20.65 4.32
CA GLY A 42 -13.31 -19.69 3.92
C GLY A 42 -14.44 -19.65 4.93
N THR A 43 -14.96 -18.46 5.19
CA THR A 43 -16.13 -18.26 6.05
C THR A 43 -17.25 -17.58 5.26
N CYS A 44 -18.45 -18.14 5.33
CA CYS A 44 -19.64 -17.54 4.72
C CYS A 44 -20.06 -16.31 5.51
N VAL A 45 -20.17 -15.18 4.82
CA VAL A 45 -20.53 -13.88 5.37
C VAL A 45 -21.64 -13.25 4.55
N PHE A 46 -22.34 -12.29 5.15
CA PHE A 46 -23.25 -11.40 4.44
C PHE A 46 -22.89 -9.94 4.71
N TRP A 47 -23.25 -9.06 3.77
CA TRP A 47 -23.06 -7.63 3.96
C TRP A 47 -24.15 -7.07 4.87
N GLN A 48 -23.75 -6.53 6.02
CA GLN A 48 -24.63 -5.84 6.95
C GLN A 48 -24.40 -4.33 6.82
N GLU A 49 -25.42 -3.61 6.33
CA GLU A 49 -25.41 -2.16 6.31
C GLU A 49 -25.48 -1.60 7.74
N SER A 50 -24.68 -0.58 8.01
CA SER A 50 -24.71 0.15 9.28
C SER A 50 -25.98 1.01 9.33
N GLU A 51 -26.59 1.13 10.51
CA GLU A 51 -27.77 1.98 10.74
C GLU A 51 -27.49 3.47 10.45
N ASN A 52 -26.22 3.88 10.46
CA ASN A 52 -25.82 5.20 9.99
C ASN A 52 -25.80 5.21 8.46
N GLN A 53 -26.70 6.00 7.87
CA GLN A 53 -27.06 6.14 6.44
C GLN A 53 -25.93 6.52 5.46
N THR A 54 -24.65 6.29 5.81
CA THR A 54 -23.48 6.68 5.01
C THR A 54 -23.05 5.61 4.00
N GLY A 55 -23.87 4.60 3.71
CA GLY A 55 -23.51 3.50 2.81
C GLY A 55 -22.34 2.65 3.31
N ALA A 56 -21.99 2.79 4.59
CA ALA A 56 -20.96 2.00 5.25
C ALA A 56 -21.59 0.75 5.86
N GLY A 57 -20.89 -0.38 5.79
CA GLY A 57 -21.33 -1.65 6.34
C GLY A 57 -20.15 -2.52 6.72
N TYR A 58 -20.44 -3.71 7.23
CA TYR A 58 -19.44 -4.70 7.58
C TYR A 58 -19.89 -6.11 7.18
N TRP A 59 -18.92 -6.98 6.94
CA TRP A 59 -19.17 -8.41 6.74
C TRP A 59 -19.52 -9.05 8.09
N SER A 60 -20.71 -9.63 8.18
CA SER A 60 -21.20 -10.34 9.38
C SER A 60 -21.41 -11.82 9.07
N THR A 61 -21.20 -12.66 10.08
CA THR A 61 -21.50 -14.10 10.06
C THR A 61 -22.81 -14.43 10.78
N ASP A 62 -23.52 -13.43 11.29
CA ASP A 62 -24.71 -13.61 12.12
C ASP A 62 -25.80 -14.43 11.42
N GLY A 63 -26.16 -15.57 12.01
CA GLY A 63 -27.19 -16.45 11.46
C GLY A 63 -26.76 -17.22 10.21
N CYS A 64 -25.48 -17.24 9.87
CA CYS A 64 -24.88 -18.07 8.82
C CYS A 64 -23.91 -19.10 9.44
N HIS A 65 -24.01 -20.34 8.97
CA HIS A 65 -23.08 -21.41 9.32
C HIS A 65 -22.33 -21.88 8.08
N THR A 66 -21.03 -22.10 8.23
CA THR A 66 -20.14 -22.52 7.14
C THR A 66 -19.70 -23.95 7.37
N ASP A 67 -20.11 -24.85 6.49
CA ASP A 67 -19.66 -26.23 6.47
C ASP A 67 -18.67 -26.44 5.32
N LEU A 68 -17.48 -26.92 5.67
CA LEU A 68 -16.45 -27.25 4.71
C LEU A 68 -16.65 -28.68 4.21
N SER A 69 -17.11 -28.83 2.97
CA SER A 69 -17.12 -30.12 2.26
C SER A 69 -15.94 -30.19 1.30
N ARG A 70 -15.44 -31.40 0.99
CA ARG A 70 -14.15 -31.65 0.27
C ARG A 70 -13.71 -30.52 -0.68
N ASP A 71 -14.53 -30.21 -1.68
CA ASP A 71 -14.22 -29.18 -2.69
C ASP A 71 -15.24 -28.02 -2.72
N GLN A 72 -16.06 -27.87 -1.66
CA GLN A 72 -17.18 -26.92 -1.64
C GLN A 72 -17.36 -26.25 -0.28
N PHE A 73 -17.66 -24.96 -0.29
CA PHE A 73 -18.18 -24.26 0.89
C PHE A 73 -19.70 -24.35 0.89
N ASN A 74 -20.26 -25.00 1.91
CA ASN A 74 -21.70 -25.12 2.09
C ASN A 74 -22.14 -24.12 3.17
N CYS A 75 -22.75 -23.02 2.74
CA CYS A 75 -23.25 -21.98 3.62
C CYS A 75 -24.72 -22.23 3.93
N SER A 76 -25.09 -22.31 5.22
CA SER A 76 -26.49 -22.37 5.65
C SER A 76 -26.86 -21.10 6.44
N CYS A 77 -27.75 -20.27 5.89
CA CYS A 77 -28.13 -18.98 6.48
C CYS A 77 -29.63 -18.89 6.74
N ASN A 78 -30.01 -18.30 7.88
CA ASN A 78 -31.41 -18.16 8.31
C ASN A 78 -32.09 -16.85 7.86
N HIS A 79 -31.51 -16.14 6.90
CA HIS A 79 -32.01 -14.87 6.39
C HIS A 79 -31.74 -14.78 4.87
N LEU A 80 -32.32 -13.78 4.21
CA LEU A 80 -32.13 -13.50 2.80
C LEU A 80 -31.37 -12.18 2.64
N SER A 81 -30.16 -12.23 2.10
CA SER A 81 -29.29 -11.06 1.92
C SER A 81 -28.28 -11.27 0.78
N PHE A 82 -27.26 -10.41 0.72
CA PHE A 82 -26.08 -10.52 -0.10
C PHE A 82 -25.04 -11.40 0.59
N PHE A 83 -24.79 -12.58 0.05
CA PHE A 83 -23.86 -13.57 0.60
C PHE A 83 -22.57 -13.62 -0.20
N ALA A 84 -21.47 -13.81 0.50
CA ALA A 84 -20.14 -14.06 -0.06
C ALA A 84 -19.40 -15.08 0.82
N VAL A 85 -18.44 -15.79 0.23
CA VAL A 85 -17.44 -16.54 1.00
C VAL A 85 -16.23 -15.64 1.12
N LEU A 86 -15.93 -15.22 2.36
CA LEU A 86 -14.70 -14.52 2.67
C LEU A 86 -13.62 -15.59 2.82
N VAL A 87 -12.76 -15.67 1.81
CA VAL A 87 -11.57 -16.51 1.90
C VAL A 87 -10.56 -15.72 2.69
N ASN A 88 -10.17 -16.26 3.83
CA ASN A 88 -8.90 -15.87 4.39
C ASN A 88 -7.91 -16.79 3.71
N PRO A 89 -7.03 -16.30 2.83
CA PRO A 89 -5.84 -17.08 2.60
C PRO A 89 -5.19 -17.15 3.98
N ASP A 90 -5.34 -18.28 4.69
CA ASP A 90 -4.30 -18.68 5.61
C ASP A 90 -3.09 -18.73 4.70
N LEU A 91 -2.31 -17.65 4.76
CA LEU A 91 -1.05 -17.52 4.08
C LEU A 91 -0.10 -18.51 4.76
N THR A 92 -0.36 -19.80 4.63
CA THR A 92 0.69 -20.78 4.37
C THR A 92 1.18 -20.54 2.94
N LEU A 93 1.51 -19.28 2.65
CA LEU A 93 2.54 -18.97 1.69
C LEU A 93 3.72 -19.76 2.20
N ASP A 94 4.19 -20.68 1.39
CA ASP A 94 5.51 -21.28 1.52
C ASP A 94 6.46 -20.16 1.97
N GLU A 95 6.89 -20.16 3.25
CA GLU A 95 7.55 -19.05 3.97
C GLU A 95 8.87 -18.60 3.32
N THR A 96 9.20 -19.13 2.15
CA THR A 96 10.46 -18.95 1.44
C THR A 96 10.38 -17.91 0.32
N GLN A 97 9.21 -17.59 -0.24
CA GLN A 97 9.12 -16.78 -1.46
C GLN A 97 8.70 -15.31 -1.25
N GLU A 98 7.81 -15.00 -0.31
CA GLU A 98 7.38 -13.62 -0.04
C GLU A 98 8.35 -12.84 0.87
N ASP A 99 9.09 -13.56 1.73
CA ASP A 99 10.12 -12.97 2.59
C ASP A 99 11.34 -12.47 1.80
N ASN A 100 11.63 -13.06 0.65
CA ASN A 100 12.83 -12.75 -0.10
C ASN A 100 12.80 -11.32 -0.69
N LEU A 101 11.66 -10.87 -1.23
CA LEU A 101 11.55 -9.54 -1.81
C LEU A 101 11.66 -8.43 -0.74
N SER A 102 11.01 -8.64 0.40
CA SER A 102 11.04 -7.72 1.54
C SER A 102 12.44 -7.63 2.12
N LEU A 103 13.13 -8.77 2.25
CA LEU A 103 14.50 -8.86 2.75
C LEU A 103 15.49 -8.13 1.82
N ILE A 104 15.42 -8.40 0.51
CA ILE A 104 16.29 -7.75 -0.49
C ILE A 104 16.05 -6.23 -0.48
N THR A 105 14.80 -5.79 -0.45
CA THR A 105 14.45 -4.36 -0.46
C THR A 105 14.91 -3.67 0.83
N TYR A 106 14.78 -4.33 1.98
CA TYR A 106 15.24 -3.79 3.27
C TYR A 106 16.77 -3.61 3.29
N PHE A 107 17.54 -4.64 2.93
CA PHE A 107 19.00 -4.53 2.85
C PHE A 107 19.46 -3.55 1.78
N GLY A 108 18.84 -3.59 0.60
CA GLY A 108 19.13 -2.69 -0.51
C GLY A 108 18.87 -1.22 -0.14
N SER A 109 17.76 -0.95 0.53
CA SER A 109 17.42 0.39 1.02
C SER A 109 18.36 0.85 2.13
N GLY A 110 18.72 -0.04 3.07
CA GLY A 110 19.70 0.25 4.13
C GLY A 110 21.07 0.65 3.58
N LEU A 111 21.59 -0.14 2.64
CA LEU A 111 22.87 0.14 1.99
C LEU A 111 22.83 1.43 1.17
N SER A 112 21.74 1.65 0.44
CA SER A 112 21.53 2.88 -0.35
C SER A 112 21.43 4.12 0.52
N ALA A 113 20.76 4.04 1.67
CA ALA A 113 20.68 5.13 2.64
C ALA A 113 22.07 5.50 3.19
N PHE A 114 22.89 4.50 3.52
CA PHE A 114 24.26 4.72 4.00
C PHE A 114 25.13 5.45 2.96
N PHE A 115 25.15 4.96 1.72
CA PHE A 115 25.92 5.61 0.67
C PHE A 115 25.39 7.00 0.31
N SER A 116 24.06 7.18 0.33
CA SER A 116 23.44 8.49 0.12
C SER A 116 23.84 9.49 1.21
N PHE A 117 23.89 9.07 2.47
CA PHE A 117 24.35 9.92 3.58
C PHE A 117 25.81 10.36 3.42
N VAL A 118 26.70 9.42 3.08
CA VAL A 118 28.11 9.72 2.80
C VAL A 118 28.25 10.68 1.62
N SER A 119 27.50 10.44 0.54
CA SER A 119 27.50 11.29 -0.65
C SER A 119 26.98 12.69 -0.35
N LEU A 120 25.91 12.81 0.43
CA LEU A 120 25.35 14.09 0.87
C LEU A 120 26.39 14.89 1.66
N PHE A 121 27.14 14.24 2.55
CA PHE A 121 28.21 14.89 3.30
C PHE A 121 29.33 15.40 2.39
N ILE A 122 29.77 14.59 1.42
CA ILE A 122 30.78 14.98 0.43
C ILE A 122 30.29 16.16 -0.40
N TYR A 123 29.06 16.09 -0.94
CA TYR A 123 28.50 17.16 -1.74
C TYR A 123 28.27 18.45 -0.94
N ALA A 124 27.86 18.36 0.32
CA ALA A 124 27.72 19.53 1.19
C ALA A 124 29.09 20.21 1.43
N ARG A 125 30.16 19.42 1.63
CA ARG A 125 31.52 19.94 1.76
C ARG A 125 32.00 20.57 0.46
N LEU A 126 31.74 19.93 -0.67
CA LEU A 126 32.14 20.44 -1.99
C LEU A 126 31.38 21.72 -2.34
N HIS A 127 30.06 21.77 -2.09
CA HIS A 127 29.22 22.95 -2.28
C HIS A 127 29.72 24.14 -1.46
N ARG A 128 30.16 23.89 -0.22
CA ARG A 128 30.77 24.93 0.63
C ARG A 128 32.11 25.44 0.10
N ARG A 129 32.88 24.61 -0.61
CA ARG A 129 34.18 24.97 -1.20
C ARG A 129 34.03 25.65 -2.57
N ARG A 130 33.11 25.16 -3.40
CA ARG A 130 32.81 25.66 -4.75
C ARG A 130 31.30 25.59 -5.00
N PRO A 131 30.57 26.71 -4.92
CA PRO A 131 29.13 26.74 -5.15
C PRO A 131 28.84 26.67 -6.65
N GLU A 132 28.96 25.49 -7.23
CA GLU A 132 28.57 25.22 -8.61
C GLU A 132 27.10 24.82 -8.68
N LYS A 133 26.41 25.24 -9.74
CA LYS A 133 24.97 24.99 -9.89
C LYS A 133 24.64 23.49 -9.98
N ALA A 134 25.50 22.71 -10.63
CA ALA A 134 25.36 21.27 -10.77
C ALA A 134 25.44 20.57 -9.39
N ILE A 135 26.39 20.99 -8.54
CA ILE A 135 26.52 20.46 -7.17
C ILE A 135 25.26 20.73 -6.36
N GLY A 136 24.64 21.90 -6.52
CA GLY A 136 23.36 22.22 -5.88
C GLY A 136 22.22 21.26 -6.26
N ILE A 137 22.14 20.85 -7.52
CA ILE A 137 21.12 19.90 -8.01
C ILE A 137 21.37 18.50 -7.41
N HIS A 138 22.62 18.03 -7.45
CA HIS A 138 22.99 16.73 -6.89
C HIS A 138 22.74 16.65 -5.38
N VAL A 139 22.96 17.74 -4.63
CA VAL A 139 22.64 17.81 -3.19
C VAL A 139 21.14 17.60 -2.96
N GLN A 140 20.27 18.28 -3.71
CA GLN A 140 18.82 18.16 -3.54
C GLN A 140 18.29 16.79 -3.96
N LEU A 141 18.79 16.24 -5.07
CA LEU A 141 18.45 14.87 -5.50
C LEU A 141 18.88 13.84 -4.44
N THR A 142 20.12 13.93 -3.96
CA THR A 142 20.66 12.99 -2.95
C THR A 142 19.90 13.11 -1.64
N LEU A 143 19.50 14.32 -1.25
CA LEU A 143 18.68 14.55 -0.06
C LEU A 143 17.30 13.90 -0.20
N ALA A 144 16.62 14.09 -1.35
CA ALA A 144 15.32 13.48 -1.61
C ALA A 144 15.40 11.93 -1.61
N LEU A 145 16.46 11.35 -2.20
CA LEU A 145 16.71 9.91 -2.18
C LEU A 145 16.98 9.40 -0.76
N PHE A 146 17.77 10.12 0.02
CA PHE A 146 18.02 9.78 1.42
C PHE A 146 16.71 9.79 2.25
N CYS A 147 15.87 10.81 2.08
CA CYS A 147 14.55 10.87 2.72
C CYS A 147 13.64 9.72 2.31
N LEU A 148 13.64 9.34 1.03
CA LEU A 148 12.87 8.20 0.53
C LEU A 148 13.32 6.88 1.18
N HIS A 149 14.63 6.58 1.17
CA HIS A 149 15.17 5.36 1.76
C HIS A 149 14.99 5.31 3.28
N LEU A 150 15.22 6.43 3.97
CA LEU A 150 15.02 6.53 5.42
C LEU A 150 13.54 6.39 5.79
N GLY A 151 12.64 7.02 5.04
CA GLY A 151 11.19 6.89 5.22
C GLY A 151 10.71 5.45 5.06
N PHE A 152 11.28 4.72 4.09
CA PHE A 152 10.95 3.31 3.86
C PHE A 152 11.40 2.45 5.03
N LEU A 153 12.64 2.64 5.50
CA LEU A 153 13.19 1.91 6.66
C LEU A 153 12.42 2.22 7.95
N LEU A 154 12.03 3.49 8.16
CA LEU A 154 11.19 3.89 9.29
C LEU A 154 9.81 3.23 9.21
N CYS A 155 9.20 3.18 8.03
CA CYS A 155 7.92 2.51 7.82
C CYS A 155 8.02 1.02 8.18
N SER A 156 9.03 0.33 7.66
CA SER A 156 9.29 -1.09 7.94
C SER A 156 9.56 -1.35 9.43
N PHE A 157 10.41 -0.54 10.06
CA PHE A 157 10.72 -0.66 11.50
C PHE A 157 9.48 -0.41 12.38
N LEU A 158 8.66 0.58 12.04
CA LEU A 158 7.44 0.89 12.78
C LEU A 158 6.39 -0.20 12.63
N VAL A 159 6.24 -0.78 11.44
CA VAL A 159 5.35 -1.95 11.23
C VAL A 159 5.80 -3.13 12.10
N GLN A 160 7.11 -3.43 12.14
CA GLN A 160 7.63 -4.54 12.95
C GLN A 160 7.53 -4.31 14.47
N GLN A 161 7.68 -3.07 14.95
CA GLN A 161 7.65 -2.74 16.38
C GLN A 161 6.23 -2.47 16.91
N LEU A 162 5.33 -1.98 16.06
CA LEU A 162 4.01 -1.47 16.45
C LEU A 162 2.87 -2.31 15.88
N ASP A 163 3.06 -3.63 15.78
CA ASP A 163 2.08 -4.63 15.34
C ASP A 163 0.73 -4.61 16.14
N LYS A 164 0.62 -3.74 17.15
CA LYS A 164 -0.53 -3.58 18.05
C LYS A 164 -1.00 -2.15 18.27
N VAL A 165 -0.48 -1.14 17.56
CA VAL A 165 -0.90 0.24 17.81
C VAL A 165 -1.76 0.77 16.67
N ASP A 166 -3.04 0.96 16.98
CA ASP A 166 -4.15 1.49 16.15
C ASP A 166 -3.96 2.98 15.77
N ASN A 167 -2.72 3.42 15.59
CA ASN A 167 -2.36 4.80 15.27
C ASN A 167 -2.42 5.03 13.75
N SER A 168 -3.64 5.04 13.22
CA SER A 168 -3.97 5.34 11.81
C SER A 168 -3.27 6.62 11.29
N TRP A 169 -3.02 7.59 12.16
CA TRP A 169 -2.38 8.86 11.81
C TRP A 169 -0.89 8.71 11.43
N VAL A 170 -0.14 7.80 12.07
CA VAL A 170 1.30 7.61 11.80
C VAL A 170 1.50 6.96 10.43
N CYS A 171 0.75 5.89 10.15
CA CYS A 171 0.79 5.20 8.86
C CYS A 171 0.44 6.17 7.72
N ARG A 172 -0.63 6.96 7.89
CA ARG A 172 -1.03 7.97 6.92
C ARG A 172 0.03 9.05 6.72
N GLY A 173 0.65 9.53 7.80
CA GLY A 173 1.71 10.53 7.75
C GLY A 173 2.95 10.02 6.99
N LEU A 174 3.39 8.79 7.28
CA LEU A 174 4.52 8.16 6.60
C LEU A 174 4.24 7.88 5.14
N GLY A 175 3.03 7.43 4.81
CA GLY A 175 2.61 7.22 3.42
C GLY A 175 2.65 8.50 2.60
N LEU A 176 2.15 9.61 3.17
CA LEU A 176 2.25 10.93 2.53
C LEU A 176 3.70 11.39 2.38
N PHE A 177 4.52 11.20 3.41
CA PHE A 177 5.94 11.56 3.38
C PHE A 177 6.73 10.78 2.31
N LEU A 178 6.47 9.47 2.18
CA LEU A 178 7.06 8.62 1.16
C LEU A 178 6.64 9.05 -0.24
N HIS A 179 5.34 9.31 -0.43
CA HIS A 179 4.83 9.78 -1.71
C HIS A 179 5.44 11.11 -2.13
N TRP A 180 5.51 12.06 -1.20
CA TRP A 180 6.17 13.35 -1.41
C TRP A 180 7.64 13.17 -1.78
N SER A 181 8.37 12.34 -1.04
CA SER A 181 9.80 12.08 -1.29
C SER A 181 10.02 11.46 -2.67
N LEU A 182 9.14 10.52 -3.09
CA LEU A 182 9.18 9.92 -4.41
C LEU A 182 8.99 10.97 -5.51
N LEU A 183 7.94 11.80 -5.41
CA LEU A 183 7.70 12.88 -6.38
C LEU A 183 8.85 13.87 -6.44
N ALA A 184 9.44 14.21 -5.29
CA ALA A 184 10.61 15.07 -5.23
C ALA A 184 11.79 14.41 -5.99
N THR A 185 12.10 13.13 -5.74
CA THR A 185 13.18 12.43 -6.46
C THR A 185 12.95 12.40 -7.97
N CYS A 186 11.73 12.12 -8.42
CA CYS A 186 11.39 12.14 -9.85
C CYS A 186 11.59 13.53 -10.46
N THR A 187 11.14 14.57 -9.76
CA THR A 187 11.33 15.98 -10.18
C THR A 187 12.81 16.32 -10.31
N TRP A 188 13.60 16.06 -9.28
CA TRP A 188 15.04 16.37 -9.26
C TRP A 188 15.82 15.56 -10.29
N LEU A 189 15.47 14.30 -10.51
CA LEU A 189 16.07 13.45 -11.55
C LEU A 189 15.77 14.00 -12.94
N ALA A 190 14.53 14.41 -13.20
CA ALA A 190 14.14 15.04 -14.47
C ALA A 190 14.90 16.35 -14.71
N LEU A 191 15.09 17.16 -13.66
CA LEU A 191 15.84 18.42 -13.72
C LEU A 191 17.34 18.19 -13.96
N GLU A 192 17.92 17.16 -13.35
CA GLU A 192 19.29 16.73 -13.64
C GLU A 192 19.43 16.27 -15.09
N GLY A 193 18.51 15.43 -15.58
CA GLY A 193 18.47 15.01 -16.98
C GLY A 193 18.34 16.18 -17.95
N PHE A 194 17.49 17.16 -17.64
CA PHE A 194 17.36 18.39 -18.42
C PHE A 194 18.63 19.25 -18.39
N HIS A 195 19.31 19.33 -17.24
CA HIS A 195 20.60 20.03 -17.11
C HIS A 195 21.68 19.37 -17.98
N LEU A 196 21.79 18.04 -17.95
CA LEU A 196 22.72 17.27 -18.79
C LEU A 196 22.41 17.45 -20.28
N TYR A 197 21.12 17.42 -20.65
CA TYR A 197 20.69 17.68 -22.02
C TYR A 197 21.15 19.06 -22.53
N LEU A 198 20.98 20.10 -21.71
CA LEU A 198 21.42 21.46 -22.07
C LEU A 198 22.95 21.54 -22.24
N LEU A 199 23.72 20.91 -21.35
CA LEU A 199 25.19 20.89 -21.45
C LEU A 199 25.69 20.20 -22.74
N LEU A 200 25.03 19.12 -23.16
CA LEU A 200 25.44 18.35 -24.34
C LEU A 200 24.97 18.96 -25.66
N VAL A 201 23.73 19.46 -25.71
CA VAL A 201 23.09 19.87 -26.98
C VAL A 201 23.17 21.38 -27.23
N ARG A 202 23.18 22.23 -26.18
CA ARG A 202 23.26 23.69 -26.32
C ARG A 202 24.53 24.24 -25.68
N VAL A 203 25.59 24.34 -26.49
CA VAL A 203 26.89 24.96 -26.15
C VAL A 203 26.78 26.44 -25.71
N PHE A 204 25.63 27.12 -25.89
CA PHE A 204 25.48 28.55 -25.59
C PHE A 204 24.44 28.86 -24.50
N ASN A 205 24.96 29.18 -23.31
CA ASN A 205 24.53 30.21 -22.35
C ASN A 205 23.01 30.50 -22.19
N LEU A 206 22.26 29.61 -21.54
CA LEU A 206 21.00 29.96 -20.88
C LEU A 206 21.24 30.27 -19.39
N TYR A 207 21.71 31.49 -19.09
CA TYR A 207 21.80 31.97 -17.70
C TYR A 207 20.41 32.37 -17.18
N VAL A 208 19.63 31.39 -16.72
CA VAL A 208 18.41 31.69 -15.96
C VAL A 208 18.82 32.11 -14.54
N ARG A 209 18.80 33.42 -14.29
CA ARG A 209 19.08 34.02 -12.97
C ARG A 209 18.03 33.50 -11.97
N LYS A 210 18.48 32.94 -10.85
CA LYS A 210 17.66 32.28 -9.79
C LYS A 210 16.94 30.98 -10.19
N TYR A 211 17.44 30.22 -11.17
CA TYR A 211 16.89 28.90 -11.56
C TYR A 211 16.78 27.92 -10.37
N LEU A 212 17.83 27.75 -9.57
CA LEU A 212 17.86 26.85 -8.42
C LEU A 212 16.86 27.25 -7.31
N LEU A 213 16.62 28.56 -7.13
CA LEU A 213 15.67 29.09 -6.16
C LEU A 213 14.22 28.88 -6.61
N LYS A 214 13.96 28.98 -7.92
CA LYS A 214 12.65 28.63 -8.49
C LYS A 214 12.40 27.12 -8.46
N LEU A 215 13.43 26.30 -8.71
CA LEU A 215 13.35 24.83 -8.65
C LEU A 215 13.13 24.31 -7.23
N SER A 216 13.88 24.82 -6.24
CA SER A 216 13.70 24.46 -4.83
C SER A 216 12.35 24.90 -4.25
N LEU A 217 11.64 25.79 -4.94
CA LEU A 217 10.28 26.21 -4.57
C LEU A 217 9.20 25.35 -5.24
N VAL A 218 9.58 24.62 -6.30
CA VAL A 218 8.68 23.78 -7.11
C VAL A 218 8.82 22.30 -6.76
N GLY A 219 10.02 21.85 -6.41
CA GLY A 219 10.34 20.48 -5.98
C GLY A 219 10.45 20.32 -4.48
#